data_AF-A0A8J4CE60-F1
#
_entry.id   AF-A0A8J4CE60-F1
#
_cell.length_a   1.000
_cell.length_b   1.000
_cell.length_c   1.000
_cell.angle_alpha   90.00
_cell.angle_beta   90.00
_cell.angle_gamma   90.00
#
_symmetry.space_group_name_H-M   'P 1'
#
loop_
_entity.id
_entity.type
_entity.pdbx_description
1 polymer ?
#
loop_
_entity_poly.entity_id
_entity_poly.type
_entity_poly.pdbx_seq_one_letter_code
_entity_poly.pdbx_strand_id
1 'polypeptide(L)'
;PPPPDPPEQPDPPGEPYPPGEPDPPGEPDPPGEPDPPGEPDPPGEPDPPGEPDPPGEPDPPGEPDPPGEPDPPGEPDPPGEPDPPGEPDPPREPDPPGVPGPPGVPGPPGVPGPPGVPGPPGVPGPPGVPGPPGVPGPPGVPGPPVYPDTSYRRLMVDSLGLGLSSEDDIIRQFLIDIQGPDVIGEELFVRVEPTSSSLDHFDILHACGVMEEDATTAYETIFNPELSKVDAEYNTQRRAQSLSDLAELLRSDIANNAGFIEVLTWPLVLHEDNFEKLRRIDDGQSALWITDPDDAITDAIAMEDEHQQQVCRTSMLGSVLKMLAANVHSVLPIKLFEVGNIVLLDPSRPLGARYEWRLVAVYCDSASGMNAIQALLDRVMGLLGVVYAAEEAAGSSTTAPLIKTYHTAAASDEPALIPGQQAVIFVDKVQVGVYGIVHPEVLAEFEVPYPASVLELNLEPFIKK
;
A
#
# COMPACT_ATOMS: atom_id res chain seq x y z
N PRO A 1 -7.91 40.55 74.08
CA PRO A 1 -8.79 39.89 73.08
C PRO A 1 -10.23 40.42 73.17
N PRO A 2 -10.76 41.07 72.11
CA PRO A 2 -12.19 41.38 72.08
C PRO A 2 -13.01 40.07 71.92
N PRO A 3 -14.26 40.04 72.39
CA PRO A 3 -15.13 38.86 72.33
C PRO A 3 -15.67 38.61 70.91
N PRO A 4 -16.14 37.39 70.60
CA PRO A 4 -16.66 37.06 69.27
C PRO A 4 -18.04 37.70 69.04
N ASP A 5 -18.25 38.18 67.81
CA ASP A 5 -19.52 38.74 67.35
C ASP A 5 -20.63 37.66 67.26
N PRO A 6 -21.90 38.02 67.53
CA PRO A 6 -23.02 37.09 67.50
C PRO A 6 -23.45 36.73 66.06
N PRO A 7 -24.10 35.57 65.86
CA PRO A 7 -24.46 35.08 64.53
C PRO A 7 -25.55 35.93 63.88
N GLU A 8 -25.32 36.32 62.62
CA GLU A 8 -26.31 37.02 61.78
C GLU A 8 -27.51 36.12 61.48
N GLN A 9 -28.72 36.68 61.65
CA GLN A 9 -29.96 36.03 61.23
C GLN A 9 -30.15 36.19 59.72
N PRO A 10 -30.72 35.20 59.02
CA PRO A 10 -30.95 35.29 57.59
C PRO A 10 -32.06 36.31 57.26
N ASP A 11 -31.83 37.10 56.22
CA ASP A 11 -32.77 38.10 55.71
C ASP A 11 -34.10 37.45 55.22
N PRO A 12 -35.23 38.15 55.36
CA PRO A 12 -36.52 37.65 54.86
C PRO A 12 -36.54 37.59 53.32
N PRO A 13 -37.25 36.62 52.72
CA PRO A 13 -37.32 36.49 51.27
C PRO A 13 -38.03 37.70 50.64
N GLY A 14 -37.38 38.31 49.64
CA GLY A 14 -37.89 39.44 48.88
C GLY A 14 -39.14 39.08 48.07
N GLU A 15 -40.06 40.02 47.96
CA GLU A 15 -41.31 39.86 47.19
C GLU A 15 -41.01 39.62 45.69
N PRO A 16 -41.77 38.74 45.02
CA PRO A 16 -41.59 38.50 43.59
C PRO A 16 -42.05 39.72 42.78
N TYR A 17 -41.21 40.13 41.82
CA TYR A 17 -41.54 41.16 40.84
C TYR A 17 -42.78 40.76 40.01
N PRO A 18 -43.64 41.73 39.61
CA PRO A 18 -44.72 41.43 38.69
C PRO A 18 -44.16 40.94 37.34
N PRO A 19 -44.80 39.95 36.69
CA PRO A 19 -44.36 39.50 35.37
C PRO A 19 -44.45 40.66 34.38
N GLY A 20 -43.35 40.92 33.67
CA GLY A 20 -43.28 41.92 32.61
C GLY A 20 -44.29 41.59 31.51
N GLU A 21 -44.92 42.62 30.96
CA GLU A 21 -45.81 42.48 29.80
C GLU A 21 -45.02 41.86 28.63
N PRO A 22 -45.55 40.84 27.95
CA PRO A 22 -44.89 40.29 26.77
C PRO A 22 -44.86 41.36 25.67
N ASP A 23 -43.70 41.49 25.01
CA ASP A 23 -43.54 42.38 23.87
C ASP A 23 -44.62 42.10 22.81
N PRO A 24 -45.16 43.13 22.14
CA PRO A 24 -46.09 42.93 21.05
C PRO A 24 -45.43 42.05 19.97
N PRO A 25 -46.16 41.10 19.36
CA PRO A 25 -45.63 40.32 18.25
C PRO A 25 -45.10 41.27 17.17
N GLY A 26 -43.86 41.04 16.75
CA GLY A 26 -43.26 41.80 15.65
C GLY A 26 -44.17 41.74 14.42
N GLU A 27 -44.31 42.87 13.74
CA GLU A 27 -45.06 42.93 12.48
C GLU A 27 -44.47 41.90 11.51
N PRO A 28 -45.30 41.05 10.86
CA PRO A 28 -44.81 40.15 9.82
C PRO A 28 -44.15 40.98 8.72
N ASP A 29 -42.98 40.54 8.26
CA ASP A 29 -42.34 41.14 7.09
C ASP A 29 -43.36 41.20 5.93
N PRO A 30 -43.38 42.29 5.14
CA PRO A 30 -44.23 42.34 3.96
C PRO A 30 -43.92 41.13 3.08
N PRO A 31 -44.94 40.49 2.47
CA PRO A 31 -44.71 39.41 1.52
C PRO A 31 -43.71 39.89 0.47
N GLY A 32 -42.63 39.14 0.27
CA GLY A 32 -41.68 39.42 -0.80
C GLY A 32 -42.42 39.60 -2.12
N GLU A 33 -42.01 40.59 -2.91
CA GLU A 33 -42.55 40.76 -4.25
C GLU A 33 -42.44 39.43 -5.00
N PRO A 34 -43.51 38.94 -5.67
CA PRO A 34 -43.40 37.78 -6.52
C PRO A 34 -42.29 38.04 -7.54
N ASP A 35 -41.41 37.06 -7.74
CA ASP A 35 -40.44 37.12 -8.83
C ASP A 35 -41.16 37.51 -10.12
N PRO A 36 -40.58 38.39 -10.96
CA PRO A 36 -41.15 38.66 -12.27
C PRO A 36 -41.36 37.32 -12.99
N PRO A 37 -42.46 37.13 -13.73
CA PRO A 37 -42.64 35.94 -14.53
C PRO A 37 -41.38 35.71 -15.36
N GLY A 38 -40.78 34.53 -15.25
CA GLY A 38 -39.63 34.17 -16.07
C GLY A 38 -39.94 34.49 -17.52
N GLU A 39 -38.99 35.10 -18.21
CA GLU A 39 -39.11 35.32 -19.65
C GLU A 39 -39.49 33.98 -20.29
N PRO A 40 -40.52 33.94 -21.17
CA PRO A 40 -40.79 32.74 -21.92
C PRO A 40 -39.50 32.33 -22.61
N ASP A 41 -39.14 31.04 -22.52
CA ASP A 41 -38.04 30.51 -23.30
C ASP A 41 -38.20 30.99 -24.75
N PRO A 42 -37.13 31.45 -25.41
CA PRO A 42 -37.20 31.75 -26.83
C PRO A 42 -37.79 30.52 -27.52
N PRO A 43 -38.69 30.69 -28.53
CA PRO A 43 -39.16 29.57 -29.31
C PRO A 43 -37.94 28.77 -29.73
N GLY A 44 -37.92 27.47 -29.40
CA GLY A 44 -36.83 26.59 -29.81
C GLY A 44 -36.56 26.83 -31.29
N GLU A 45 -35.28 27.00 -31.64
CA GLU A 45 -34.89 27.10 -33.03
C GLU A 45 -35.56 25.93 -33.78
N PRO A 46 -36.26 26.18 -34.90
CA PRO A 46 -36.72 25.08 -35.73
C PRO A 46 -35.50 24.21 -36.00
N ASP A 47 -35.63 22.91 -35.80
CA ASP A 47 -34.57 21.97 -36.18
C ASP A 47 -34.08 22.36 -37.59
N PRO A 48 -32.77 22.44 -37.83
CA PRO A 48 -32.27 22.66 -39.18
C PRO A 48 -32.97 21.64 -40.09
N PRO A 49 -33.41 22.04 -41.30
CA PRO A 49 -33.93 21.08 -42.25
C PRO A 49 -32.95 19.91 -42.30
N GLY A 50 -33.43 18.71 -41.99
CA GLY A 50 -32.58 17.52 -42.02
C GLY A 50 -31.80 17.54 -43.33
N GLU A 51 -30.48 17.34 -43.23
CA GLU A 51 -29.66 17.21 -44.42
C GLU A 51 -30.37 16.21 -45.35
N PRO A 52 -30.58 16.55 -46.64
CA PRO A 52 -31.05 15.55 -47.58
C PRO A 52 -30.11 14.36 -47.45
N ASP A 53 -30.66 13.16 -47.26
CA ASP A 53 -29.87 11.95 -47.20
C ASP A 53 -28.85 12.00 -48.36
N PRO A 54 -27.56 11.70 -48.10
CA PRO A 54 -26.61 11.57 -49.19
C PRO A 54 -27.23 10.62 -50.23
N PRO A 55 -27.09 10.91 -51.55
CA PRO A 55 -27.55 9.99 -52.57
C PRO A 55 -27.04 8.60 -52.21
N GLY A 56 -27.95 7.66 -52.03
CA GLY A 56 -27.59 6.29 -51.66
C GLY A 56 -26.46 5.84 -52.57
N GLU A 57 -25.37 5.35 -51.96
CA GLU A 57 -24.30 4.73 -52.72
C GLU A 57 -24.95 3.71 -53.67
N PRO A 58 -24.60 3.68 -54.96
CA PRO A 58 -25.03 2.60 -55.82
C PRO A 58 -24.66 1.30 -55.12
N ASP A 59 -25.61 0.37 -54.99
CA ASP A 59 -25.36 -0.93 -54.39
C ASP A 59 -24.04 -1.48 -54.98
N PRO A 60 -23.10 -1.96 -54.16
CA PRO A 60 -21.97 -2.69 -54.69
C PRO A 60 -22.53 -3.80 -55.59
N PRO A 61 -21.88 -4.10 -56.75
CA PRO A 61 -22.29 -5.24 -57.56
C PRO A 61 -22.40 -6.43 -56.62
N GLY A 62 -23.58 -7.07 -56.59
CA GLY A 62 -23.84 -8.20 -55.72
C GLY A 62 -22.69 -9.19 -55.84
N GLU A 63 -22.14 -9.59 -54.69
CA GLU A 63 -21.16 -10.67 -54.67
C GLU A 63 -21.76 -11.86 -55.44
N PRO A 64 -21.00 -12.49 -56.35
CA PRO A 64 -21.43 -13.78 -56.88
C PRO A 64 -21.72 -14.69 -55.69
N ASP A 65 -22.85 -15.41 -55.73
CA ASP A 65 -23.16 -16.40 -54.70
C ASP A 65 -21.90 -17.25 -54.42
N PRO A 66 -21.54 -17.48 -53.14
CA PRO A 66 -20.52 -18.48 -52.85
C PRO A 66 -20.91 -19.78 -53.55
N PRO A 67 -19.96 -20.50 -54.18
CA PRO A 67 -20.24 -21.85 -54.65
C PRO A 67 -20.85 -22.63 -53.49
N GLY A 68 -22.02 -23.23 -53.71
CA GLY A 68 -22.68 -24.03 -52.69
C GLY A 68 -21.70 -25.03 -52.09
N GLU A 69 -21.69 -25.13 -50.77
CA GLU A 69 -20.90 -26.15 -50.06
C GLU A 69 -21.21 -27.52 -50.67
N PRO A 70 -20.19 -28.33 -51.03
CA PRO A 70 -20.43 -29.73 -51.30
C PRO A 70 -21.06 -30.36 -50.06
N ASP A 71 -22.13 -31.14 -50.24
CA ASP A 71 -22.73 -31.90 -49.14
C ASP A 71 -21.64 -32.64 -48.35
N PRO A 72 -21.69 -32.64 -47.00
CA PRO A 72 -20.77 -33.46 -46.22
C PRO A 72 -20.87 -34.92 -46.68
N PRO A 73 -19.74 -35.64 -46.83
CA PRO A 73 -19.78 -37.07 -47.05
C PRO A 73 -20.61 -37.71 -45.94
N GLY A 74 -21.63 -38.47 -46.31
CA GLY A 74 -22.48 -39.19 -45.35
C GLY A 74 -21.62 -40.03 -44.41
N GLU A 75 -21.97 -40.01 -43.13
CA GLU A 75 -21.36 -40.88 -42.12
C GLU A 75 -21.39 -42.34 -42.62
N PRO A 76 -20.25 -43.05 -42.64
CA PRO A 76 -20.26 -44.47 -42.93
C PRO A 76 -21.06 -45.20 -41.86
N ASP A 77 -22.06 -45.99 -42.28
CA ASP A 77 -22.83 -46.84 -41.39
C ASP A 77 -21.92 -47.72 -40.52
N PRO A 78 -22.26 -47.95 -39.24
CA PRO A 78 -21.51 -48.86 -38.39
C PRO A 78 -21.47 -50.27 -39.03
N PRO A 79 -20.29 -50.93 -39.05
CA PRO A 79 -20.17 -52.26 -39.65
C PRO A 79 -21.13 -53.25 -38.97
N GLY A 80 -22.04 -53.83 -39.75
CA GLY A 80 -22.87 -54.94 -39.32
C GLY A 80 -22.01 -56.18 -39.05
N GLU A 81 -22.33 -56.90 -37.97
CA GLU A 81 -21.72 -58.18 -37.64
C GLU A 81 -21.92 -59.19 -38.80
N PRO A 82 -20.85 -59.81 -39.34
CA PRO A 82 -20.99 -60.82 -40.38
C PRO A 82 -21.29 -62.20 -39.79
N ASP A 83 -22.40 -62.82 -40.23
CA ASP A 83 -22.65 -64.26 -40.03
C ASP A 83 -21.95 -65.11 -41.11
N PRO A 84 -21.40 -66.29 -40.78
CA PRO A 84 -20.54 -67.08 -41.65
C PRO A 84 -21.35 -68.02 -42.56
N PRO A 85 -21.02 -68.15 -43.87
CA PRO A 85 -20.42 -69.41 -44.36
C PRO A 85 -19.55 -69.23 -45.63
N GLY A 86 -18.46 -69.98 -45.84
CA GLY A 86 -18.42 -71.29 -46.52
C GLY A 86 -17.20 -71.35 -47.47
N GLU A 87 -16.57 -72.52 -47.59
CA GLU A 87 -15.21 -72.76 -48.13
C GLU A 87 -15.01 -72.46 -49.64
N PRO A 88 -13.76 -72.13 -50.09
CA PRO A 88 -13.43 -71.94 -51.51
C PRO A 88 -12.83 -73.20 -52.17
N ASP A 89 -13.00 -73.31 -53.49
CA ASP A 89 -12.15 -74.12 -54.37
C ASP A 89 -11.78 -73.35 -55.68
N PRO A 90 -10.55 -73.50 -56.24
CA PRO A 90 -10.00 -72.74 -57.39
C PRO A 90 -10.35 -73.44 -58.74
N PRO A 91 -10.09 -72.93 -60.00
CA PRO A 91 -8.82 -72.35 -60.51
C PRO A 91 -8.82 -71.44 -61.81
N ARG A 92 -7.60 -70.95 -62.14
CA ARG A 92 -6.89 -70.57 -63.40
C ARG A 92 -7.57 -70.09 -64.71
N GLU A 93 -6.95 -69.06 -65.31
CA GLU A 93 -7.15 -68.48 -66.66
C GLU A 93 -6.43 -69.23 -67.81
N PRO A 94 -6.87 -68.99 -69.08
CA PRO A 94 -5.96 -68.97 -70.23
C PRO A 94 -6.15 -67.81 -71.25
N ASP A 95 -5.08 -67.64 -72.05
CA ASP A 95 -4.61 -66.47 -72.85
C ASP A 95 -5.33 -66.11 -74.18
N PRO A 96 -5.03 -64.92 -74.76
CA PRO A 96 -5.49 -64.48 -76.09
C PRO A 96 -4.37 -64.39 -77.16
N PRO A 97 -4.70 -64.22 -78.46
CA PRO A 97 -3.78 -63.69 -79.47
C PRO A 97 -4.32 -62.47 -80.25
N GLY A 98 -3.41 -61.61 -80.72
CA GLY A 98 -3.69 -60.32 -81.39
C GLY A 98 -3.12 -60.18 -82.81
N VAL A 99 -2.91 -58.94 -83.30
CA VAL A 99 -1.77 -58.45 -84.14
C VAL A 99 -1.84 -56.91 -84.35
N PRO A 100 -0.70 -56.19 -84.57
CA PRO A 100 -0.59 -54.71 -84.55
C PRO A 100 -0.13 -54.02 -85.87
N GLY A 101 -0.07 -52.68 -85.87
CA GLY A 101 0.56 -51.79 -86.87
C GLY A 101 1.02 -50.43 -86.29
N PRO A 102 1.81 -49.60 -86.99
CA PRO A 102 3.18 -49.23 -86.56
C PRO A 102 3.41 -47.80 -85.96
N PRO A 103 4.60 -47.53 -85.38
CA PRO A 103 4.92 -46.38 -84.50
C PRO A 103 5.80 -45.27 -85.12
N GLY A 104 5.92 -44.12 -84.44
CA GLY A 104 6.91 -43.06 -84.72
C GLY A 104 8.00 -42.96 -83.62
N VAL A 105 9.21 -42.50 -83.98
CA VAL A 105 10.39 -42.40 -83.08
C VAL A 105 10.89 -40.96 -82.96
N PRO A 106 11.05 -40.43 -81.74
CA PRO A 106 12.36 -39.95 -81.23
C PRO A 106 12.48 -40.11 -79.69
N GLY A 107 13.60 -39.97 -78.96
CA GLY A 107 15.04 -40.16 -79.13
C GLY A 107 15.57 -40.76 -77.80
N PRO A 108 16.84 -41.16 -77.66
CA PRO A 108 17.27 -42.03 -76.55
C PRO A 108 17.27 -41.31 -75.18
N PRO A 109 16.67 -41.93 -74.13
CA PRO A 109 16.70 -41.40 -72.76
C PRO A 109 18.09 -41.43 -72.12
N GLY A 110 18.37 -40.44 -71.25
CA GLY A 110 19.57 -40.40 -70.41
C GLY A 110 19.57 -41.47 -69.32
N VAL A 111 20.76 -41.88 -68.90
CA VAL A 111 20.97 -42.91 -67.87
C VAL A 111 20.51 -42.44 -66.48
N PRO A 112 19.74 -43.26 -65.72
CA PRO A 112 19.35 -42.95 -64.35
C PRO A 112 20.53 -42.85 -63.38
N GLY A 113 20.47 -41.90 -62.44
CA GLY A 113 21.45 -41.75 -61.37
C GLY A 113 21.38 -42.87 -60.31
N PRO A 114 22.43 -43.06 -59.50
CA PRO A 114 22.47 -44.10 -58.48
C PRO A 114 21.42 -43.87 -57.36
N PRO A 115 20.87 -44.95 -56.75
CA PRO A 115 19.88 -44.84 -55.67
C PRO A 115 20.41 -44.09 -54.45
N GLY A 116 19.55 -43.27 -53.83
CA GLY A 116 19.87 -42.52 -52.62
C GLY A 116 20.07 -43.43 -51.39
N VAL A 117 20.91 -42.99 -50.45
CA VAL A 117 21.17 -43.69 -49.19
C VAL A 117 19.94 -43.67 -48.27
N PRO A 118 19.62 -44.78 -47.56
CA PRO A 118 18.53 -44.84 -46.60
C PRO A 118 18.66 -43.80 -45.48
N GLY A 119 17.54 -43.21 -45.07
CA GLY A 119 17.48 -42.23 -43.98
C GLY A 119 17.86 -42.83 -42.62
N PRO A 120 18.32 -41.98 -41.66
CA PRO A 120 18.69 -42.46 -40.33
C PRO A 120 17.48 -43.01 -39.55
N PRO A 121 17.70 -43.96 -38.62
CA PRO A 121 16.63 -44.50 -37.76
C PRO A 121 15.93 -43.41 -36.93
N GLY A 122 14.62 -43.57 -36.73
CA GLY A 122 13.82 -42.66 -35.91
C GLY A 122 14.25 -42.66 -34.44
N VAL A 123 14.12 -41.51 -33.78
CA VAL A 123 14.46 -41.31 -32.38
C VAL A 123 13.55 -42.12 -31.44
N PRO A 124 14.09 -42.73 -30.36
CA PRO A 124 13.28 -43.40 -29.34
C PRO A 124 12.26 -42.46 -28.70
N GLY A 125 11.08 -42.99 -28.38
CA GLY A 125 10.02 -42.23 -27.70
C GLY A 125 10.43 -41.78 -26.29
N PRO A 126 9.80 -40.71 -25.75
CA PRO A 126 10.15 -40.18 -24.44
C PRO A 126 9.86 -41.19 -23.32
N PRO A 127 10.64 -41.19 -22.22
CA PRO A 127 10.37 -42.00 -21.04
C PRO A 127 8.98 -41.72 -20.46
N GLY A 128 8.31 -42.76 -19.94
CA GLY A 128 7.03 -42.61 -19.25
C GLY A 128 7.17 -41.75 -17.98
N VAL A 129 6.15 -40.94 -17.71
CA VAL A 129 6.11 -40.07 -16.53
C VAL A 129 6.12 -40.89 -15.23
N PRO A 130 6.94 -40.50 -14.22
CA PRO A 130 6.90 -41.09 -12.90
C PRO A 130 5.50 -40.99 -12.28
N GLY A 131 5.09 -42.03 -11.53
CA GLY A 131 3.82 -42.00 -10.80
C GLY A 131 3.79 -40.89 -9.74
N PRO A 132 2.60 -40.40 -9.35
CA PRO A 132 2.48 -39.34 -8.37
C PRO A 132 3.08 -39.77 -7.01
N PRO A 133 3.69 -38.84 -6.25
CA PRO A 133 4.16 -39.10 -4.89
C PRO A 133 3.03 -39.64 -4.01
N GLY A 134 3.36 -40.58 -3.12
CA GLY A 134 2.41 -41.05 -2.11
C GLY A 134 1.98 -39.90 -1.20
N VAL A 135 0.70 -39.86 -0.85
CA VAL A 135 0.15 -38.85 0.07
C VAL A 135 0.91 -38.87 1.40
N PRO A 136 1.33 -37.69 1.93
CA PRO A 136 1.92 -37.60 3.26
C PRO A 136 1.02 -38.24 4.31
N GLY A 137 1.62 -38.93 5.28
CA GLY A 137 0.87 -39.46 6.42
C GLY A 137 0.20 -38.32 7.21
N PRO A 138 -0.91 -38.61 7.91
CA PRO A 138 -1.56 -37.60 8.74
C PRO A 138 -0.58 -37.04 9.78
N PRO A 139 -0.68 -35.73 10.11
CA PRO A 139 0.13 -35.12 11.16
C PRO A 139 0.04 -35.94 12.44
N GLY A 140 1.18 -36.10 13.12
CA GLY A 140 1.20 -36.70 14.46
C GLY A 140 0.26 -35.91 15.38
N VAL A 141 -0.49 -36.63 16.22
CA VAL A 141 -1.31 -36.01 17.25
C VAL A 141 -0.44 -35.05 18.06
N PRO A 142 -0.84 -33.78 18.23
CA PRO A 142 -0.13 -32.85 19.08
C PRO A 142 0.14 -33.48 20.44
N GLY A 143 1.37 -33.30 20.94
CA GLY A 143 1.70 -33.71 22.30
C GLY A 143 0.74 -33.04 23.29
N PRO A 144 0.50 -33.66 24.47
CA PRO A 144 -0.30 -33.01 25.50
C PRO A 144 0.29 -31.62 25.82
N PRO A 145 -0.55 -30.60 26.07
CA PRO A 145 -0.07 -29.27 26.40
C PRO A 145 0.92 -29.34 27.55
N VAL A 146 2.11 -28.78 27.34
CA VAL A 146 3.08 -28.57 28.41
C VAL A 146 2.61 -27.35 29.17
N TYR A 147 1.90 -27.56 30.26
CA TYR A 147 1.59 -26.50 31.19
C TYR A 147 2.89 -26.03 31.86
N PRO A 148 3.06 -24.72 32.12
CA PRO A 148 4.18 -24.25 32.93
C PRO A 148 4.19 -25.02 34.25
N ASP A 149 5.36 -25.41 34.72
CA ASP A 149 5.49 -26.14 35.99
C ASP A 149 4.82 -25.31 37.08
N THR A 150 3.69 -25.79 37.60
CA THR A 150 2.91 -25.13 38.65
C THR A 150 3.39 -25.55 40.03
N SER A 151 4.52 -26.25 40.14
CA SER A 151 5.08 -26.62 41.44
C SER A 151 5.36 -25.39 42.31
N TYR A 152 5.29 -25.59 43.63
CA TYR A 152 5.57 -24.56 44.61
C TYR A 152 6.89 -23.85 44.31
N ARG A 153 6.82 -22.54 44.08
CA ARG A 153 8.00 -21.69 43.91
C ARG A 153 8.21 -20.83 45.15
N ARG A 154 9.47 -20.71 45.53
CA ARG A 154 9.95 -19.78 46.54
C ARG A 154 10.67 -18.65 45.80
N LEU A 155 10.08 -17.45 45.82
CA LEU A 155 10.68 -16.25 45.24
C LEU A 155 11.29 -15.41 46.35
N MET A 156 12.51 -14.92 46.12
CA MET A 156 13.18 -13.95 47.00
C MET A 156 12.83 -12.55 46.50
N VAL A 157 12.28 -11.73 47.38
CA VAL A 157 11.99 -10.32 47.08
C VAL A 157 12.94 -9.46 47.90
N ASP A 158 13.96 -8.93 47.24
CA ASP A 158 14.93 -8.00 47.85
C ASP A 158 14.33 -6.60 47.83
N SER A 159 13.88 -6.14 49.01
CA SER A 159 13.34 -4.79 49.23
C SER A 159 12.24 -4.37 48.24
N LEU A 160 10.99 -4.35 48.70
CA LEU A 160 9.92 -3.64 48.02
C LEU A 160 10.38 -2.18 47.87
N GLY A 161 10.93 -1.80 46.71
CA GLY A 161 11.48 -0.47 46.39
C GLY A 161 10.46 0.69 46.50
N LEU A 162 9.30 0.40 47.09
CA LEU A 162 8.24 1.29 47.51
C LEU A 162 8.52 2.00 48.85
N GLY A 163 9.66 1.69 49.51
CA GLY A 163 10.01 2.30 50.80
C GLY A 163 9.12 1.83 51.96
N LEU A 164 8.40 0.73 51.76
CA LEU A 164 7.52 0.12 52.74
C LEU A 164 8.30 -0.90 53.56
N SER A 165 8.17 -0.84 54.88
CA SER A 165 8.89 -1.73 55.79
C SER A 165 8.08 -3.02 56.01
N SER A 166 8.77 -4.12 56.34
CA SER A 166 8.13 -5.38 56.77
C SER A 166 7.32 -5.25 58.07
N GLU A 167 7.31 -4.06 58.68
CA GLU A 167 6.54 -3.72 59.85
C GLU A 167 5.19 -3.05 59.54
N ASP A 168 4.94 -2.66 58.28
CA ASP A 168 3.70 -2.02 57.87
C ASP A 168 2.55 -3.05 57.79
N ASP A 169 1.51 -2.84 58.60
CA ASP A 169 0.39 -3.78 58.80
C ASP A 169 -0.37 -4.12 57.50
N ILE A 170 -0.27 -3.27 56.47
CA ILE A 170 -0.91 -3.46 55.17
C ILE A 170 -0.23 -4.57 54.35
N ILE A 171 1.11 -4.60 54.35
CA ILE A 171 1.90 -5.66 53.69
C ILE A 171 1.68 -6.99 54.40
N ARG A 172 1.58 -6.99 55.74
CA ARG A 172 1.26 -8.22 56.49
C ARG A 172 -0.12 -8.78 56.14
N GLN A 173 -1.13 -7.92 55.97
CA GLN A 173 -2.48 -8.33 55.61
C GLN A 173 -2.54 -8.94 54.20
N PHE A 174 -1.77 -8.39 53.24
CA PHE A 174 -1.65 -8.90 51.88
C PHE A 174 -0.83 -10.21 51.79
N LEU A 175 0.30 -10.29 52.51
CA LEU A 175 1.12 -11.51 52.58
C LEU A 175 0.42 -12.69 53.29
N ILE A 176 -0.67 -12.41 54.02
CA ILE A 176 -1.55 -13.45 54.59
C ILE A 176 -2.43 -14.07 53.50
N ASP A 177 -2.87 -13.32 52.48
CA ASP A 177 -3.68 -13.85 51.38
C ASP A 177 -2.88 -14.71 50.40
N ILE A 178 -1.55 -14.48 50.26
CA ILE A 178 -0.62 -15.36 49.54
C ILE A 178 -0.07 -16.52 50.43
N GLN A 179 -0.71 -16.78 51.57
CA GLN A 179 -0.33 -17.81 52.55
C GLN A 179 1.18 -17.94 52.84
N GLY A 180 1.66 -17.01 53.66
CA GLY A 180 2.74 -17.29 54.61
C GLY A 180 4.14 -16.99 54.07
N PRO A 181 4.60 -15.73 54.17
CA PRO A 181 5.98 -15.41 53.89
C PRO A 181 6.90 -16.03 54.95
N ASP A 182 7.96 -16.72 54.51
CA ASP A 182 9.13 -16.93 55.36
C ASP A 182 9.95 -15.63 55.30
N VAL A 183 9.93 -14.81 56.35
CA VAL A 183 10.86 -13.67 56.45
C VAL A 183 12.17 -14.17 57.04
N ILE A 184 13.25 -14.12 56.26
CA ILE A 184 14.59 -14.54 56.71
C ILE A 184 15.53 -13.34 56.56
N GLY A 185 15.79 -12.64 57.66
CA GLY A 185 16.62 -11.42 57.62
C GLY A 185 15.86 -10.25 56.99
N GLU A 186 16.45 -9.62 55.97
CA GLU A 186 15.84 -8.53 55.17
C GLU A 186 15.09 -9.06 53.93
N GLU A 187 15.13 -10.36 53.68
CA GLU A 187 14.56 -11.00 52.50
C GLU A 187 13.16 -11.57 52.80
N LEU A 188 12.23 -11.32 51.86
CA LEU A 188 10.88 -11.84 51.91
C LEU A 188 10.74 -13.04 50.95
N PHE A 189 10.39 -14.20 51.49
CA PHE A 189 10.13 -15.39 50.68
C PHE A 189 8.64 -15.66 50.55
N VAL A 190 8.11 -15.45 49.35
CA VAL A 190 6.69 -15.68 49.05
C VAL A 190 6.49 -17.06 48.43
N ARG A 191 5.47 -17.78 48.91
CA ARG A 191 5.04 -19.07 48.37
C ARG A 191 3.87 -18.84 47.43
N VAL A 192 4.06 -19.13 46.15
CA VAL A 192 2.97 -19.09 45.16
C VAL A 192 2.39 -20.50 45.05
N GLU A 193 1.14 -20.69 45.47
CA GLU A 193 0.45 -21.98 45.37
C GLU A 193 -0.24 -22.15 44.01
N PRO A 194 -0.24 -23.37 43.45
CA PRO A 194 -1.06 -23.69 42.29
C PRO A 194 -2.47 -24.11 42.72
N THR A 195 -3.28 -23.18 43.25
CA THR A 195 -4.65 -23.51 43.64
C THR A 195 -5.56 -23.60 42.42
N SER A 196 -6.24 -24.74 42.28
CA SER A 196 -7.23 -25.02 41.22
C SER A 196 -8.54 -24.23 41.32
N SER A 197 -8.61 -23.25 42.22
CA SER A 197 -9.80 -22.43 42.51
C SER A 197 -9.58 -20.92 42.43
N SER A 198 -8.39 -20.47 42.03
CA SER A 198 -8.11 -19.07 41.69
C SER A 198 -7.28 -19.09 40.40
N LEU A 199 -7.85 -18.60 39.31
CA LEU A 199 -7.16 -18.38 38.03
C LEU A 199 -6.13 -17.24 38.11
N ASP A 200 -5.79 -16.79 39.32
CA ASP A 200 -5.49 -15.40 39.59
C ASP A 200 -4.01 -15.15 39.89
N HIS A 201 -3.13 -16.16 39.88
CA HIS A 201 -1.70 -15.99 40.25
C HIS A 201 -0.71 -16.77 39.36
N PHE A 202 -1.10 -17.14 38.13
CA PHE A 202 -0.22 -17.85 37.17
C PHE A 202 0.84 -16.95 36.53
N ASP A 203 0.62 -15.65 36.57
CA ASP A 203 1.46 -14.56 36.06
C ASP A 203 2.60 -14.17 37.02
N ILE A 204 2.56 -14.62 38.28
CA ILE A 204 3.66 -14.45 39.24
C ILE A 204 4.81 -15.40 38.92
N LEU A 205 5.61 -15.02 37.92
CA LEU A 205 6.80 -15.75 37.46
C LEU A 205 8.12 -15.13 37.94
N HIS A 206 8.07 -13.90 38.42
CA HIS A 206 9.23 -13.11 38.87
C HIS A 206 8.85 -12.29 40.11
N ALA A 207 9.85 -11.84 40.86
CA ALA A 207 9.64 -10.94 42.01
C ALA A 207 8.83 -9.68 41.65
N CYS A 208 8.96 -9.19 40.40
CA CYS A 208 8.15 -8.07 39.90
C CYS A 208 6.64 -8.36 39.88
N GLY A 209 6.22 -9.60 39.62
CA GLY A 209 4.80 -9.97 39.67
C GLY A 209 4.25 -9.97 41.09
N VAL A 210 5.09 -10.34 42.07
CA VAL A 210 4.75 -10.18 43.50
C VAL A 210 4.63 -8.70 43.86
N MET A 211 5.54 -7.86 43.36
CA MET A 211 5.50 -6.41 43.58
C MET A 211 4.29 -5.73 42.92
N GLU A 212 3.85 -6.21 41.77
CA GLU A 212 2.67 -5.70 41.05
C GLU A 212 1.38 -5.98 41.83
N GLU A 213 1.23 -7.20 42.34
CA GLU A 213 0.09 -7.58 43.17
C GLU A 213 0.07 -6.81 44.51
N ASP A 214 1.24 -6.64 45.14
CA ASP A 214 1.40 -5.83 46.36
C ASP A 214 1.11 -4.34 46.08
N ALA A 215 1.61 -3.79 44.97
CA ALA A 215 1.38 -2.41 44.56
C ALA A 215 -0.07 -2.15 44.15
N THR A 216 -0.79 -3.15 43.63
CA THR A 216 -2.20 -3.04 43.20
C THR A 216 -3.16 -3.11 44.39
N THR A 217 -2.90 -3.99 45.36
CA THR A 217 -3.65 -4.03 46.63
C THR A 217 -3.33 -2.82 47.51
N ALA A 218 -2.06 -2.41 47.52
CA ALA A 218 -1.67 -1.10 48.06
C ALA A 218 -2.34 0.03 47.28
N TYR A 219 -2.62 -0.10 45.98
CA TYR A 219 -3.28 0.96 45.20
C TYR A 219 -4.69 1.27 45.71
N GLU A 220 -5.48 0.24 46.04
CA GLU A 220 -6.85 0.43 46.54
C GLU A 220 -6.91 1.05 47.94
N THR A 221 -5.83 0.96 48.73
CA THR A 221 -5.75 1.48 50.11
C THR A 221 -4.81 2.69 50.28
N ILE A 222 -3.79 2.85 49.42
CA ILE A 222 -2.59 3.71 49.56
C ILE A 222 -2.41 4.68 48.38
N PHE A 223 -3.27 4.72 47.35
CA PHE A 223 -3.35 5.93 46.51
C PHE A 223 -4.02 7.11 47.25
N ASN A 224 -3.51 7.39 48.45
CA ASN A 224 -3.36 8.73 48.94
C ASN A 224 -2.51 9.49 47.91
N PRO A 225 -2.98 10.63 47.35
CA PRO A 225 -2.21 11.45 46.41
C PRO A 225 -0.88 11.99 46.96
N GLU A 226 -0.50 11.63 48.19
CA GLU A 226 0.75 11.97 48.88
C GLU A 226 1.83 10.88 48.86
N LEU A 227 1.68 9.75 48.14
CA LEU A 227 2.86 9.04 47.63
C LEU A 227 3.55 10.00 46.67
N SER A 228 4.43 10.83 47.24
CA SER A 228 5.06 11.97 46.59
C SER A 228 5.64 11.50 45.27
N LYS A 229 5.20 12.10 44.16
CA LYS A 229 5.89 11.97 42.89
C LYS A 229 7.35 12.30 43.15
N VAL A 230 8.20 11.28 43.17
CA VAL A 230 9.64 11.48 43.30
C VAL A 230 10.10 11.85 41.91
N ASP A 231 10.53 13.10 41.73
CA ASP A 231 11.19 13.49 40.49
C ASP A 231 12.44 12.62 40.36
N ALA A 232 12.54 11.89 39.24
CA ALA A 232 13.71 11.08 38.98
C ALA A 232 14.92 12.01 38.81
N GLU A 233 15.87 11.95 39.74
CA GLU A 233 17.06 12.82 39.77
C GLU A 233 18.12 12.41 38.72
N TYR A 234 17.74 12.45 37.44
CA TYR A 234 18.66 12.19 36.33
C TYR A 234 18.67 13.36 35.35
N ASN A 235 19.87 13.89 35.07
CA ASN A 235 20.06 14.85 33.99
C ASN A 235 20.37 14.10 32.70
N THR A 236 19.48 14.19 31.71
CA THR A 236 19.68 13.59 30.39
C THR A 236 19.77 14.66 29.32
N GLN A 237 20.72 14.52 28.40
CA GLN A 237 20.78 15.37 27.22
C GLN A 237 20.13 14.63 26.04
N ARG A 238 19.08 15.22 25.48
CA ARG A 238 18.46 14.69 24.27
C ARG A 238 19.40 14.93 23.09
N ARG A 239 19.87 13.86 22.46
CA ARG A 239 20.52 13.96 21.15
C ARG A 239 19.45 14.20 20.09
N ALA A 240 19.57 15.31 19.37
CA ALA A 240 18.68 15.62 18.27
C ALA A 240 18.95 14.64 17.10
N GLN A 241 17.88 14.13 16.48
CA GLN A 241 18.00 13.27 15.30
C GLN A 241 18.06 14.17 14.07
N SER A 242 19.22 14.19 13.41
CA SER A 242 19.52 15.12 12.32
C SER A 242 18.52 15.09 11.17
N LEU A 243 17.87 13.94 10.95
CA LEU A 243 16.89 13.78 9.89
C LEU A 243 15.52 14.33 10.27
N SER A 244 15.01 14.01 11.46
CA SER A 244 13.73 14.55 11.94
C SER A 244 13.76 16.07 12.04
N ASP A 245 14.87 16.64 12.52
CA ASP A 245 15.04 18.10 12.58
C ASP A 245 15.07 18.71 11.17
N LEU A 246 15.76 18.06 10.22
CA LEU A 246 15.79 18.51 8.83
C LEU A 246 14.40 18.49 8.20
N ALA A 247 13.66 17.38 8.39
CA ALA A 247 12.31 17.23 7.89
C ALA A 247 11.39 18.34 8.43
N GLU A 248 11.50 18.66 9.72
CA GLU A 248 10.71 19.71 10.35
C GLU A 248 11.03 21.11 9.81
N LEU A 249 12.32 21.41 9.58
CA LEU A 249 12.73 22.66 8.95
C LEU A 249 12.20 22.78 7.51
N LEU A 250 12.24 21.69 6.75
CA LEU A 250 11.68 21.66 5.40
C LEU A 250 10.17 21.83 5.40
N ARG A 251 9.43 21.14 6.28
CA ARG A 251 7.97 21.32 6.42
C ARG A 251 7.62 22.76 6.71
N SER A 252 8.27 23.34 7.71
CA SER A 252 8.03 24.72 8.12
C SER A 252 8.29 25.70 6.97
N ASP A 253 9.37 25.53 6.22
CA ASP A 253 9.68 26.42 5.11
C ASP A 253 8.73 26.24 3.91
N ILE A 254 8.45 25.01 3.51
CA ILE A 254 7.56 24.71 2.37
C ILE A 254 6.14 25.20 2.66
N ALA A 255 5.65 25.01 3.89
CA ALA A 255 4.34 25.50 4.30
C ALA A 255 4.29 27.03 4.38
N ASN A 256 5.19 27.64 5.16
CA ASN A 256 5.11 29.06 5.48
C ASN A 256 5.58 29.98 4.35
N ASN A 257 6.54 29.53 3.52
CA ASN A 257 7.18 30.38 2.52
C ASN A 257 6.91 29.97 1.06
N ALA A 258 6.67 28.68 0.78
CA ALA A 258 6.29 28.22 -0.57
C ALA A 258 4.77 28.12 -0.77
N GLY A 259 3.99 28.15 0.31
CA GLY A 259 2.53 28.13 0.28
C GLY A 259 1.94 26.80 -0.17
N PHE A 260 2.65 25.69 0.08
CA PHE A 260 2.12 24.35 -0.10
C PHE A 260 1.45 23.88 1.20
N ILE A 261 0.43 23.03 1.08
CA ILE A 261 -0.30 22.47 2.22
C ILE A 261 0.27 21.09 2.51
N GLU A 262 0.66 20.85 3.76
CA GLU A 262 1.14 19.54 4.16
C GLU A 262 -0.03 18.56 4.23
N VAL A 263 0.15 17.38 3.64
CA VAL A 263 -0.78 16.26 3.75
C VAL A 263 -0.11 15.11 4.49
N LEU A 264 -0.93 14.30 5.15
CA LEU A 264 -0.49 13.08 5.81
C LEU A 264 -1.20 11.91 5.16
N THR A 265 -0.45 11.13 4.39
CA THR A 265 -0.99 9.96 3.72
C THR A 265 -0.59 8.65 4.42
N TRP A 266 -1.33 7.60 4.11
CA TRP A 266 -1.06 6.29 4.69
C TRP A 266 0.25 5.70 4.15
N PRO A 267 1.09 5.09 5.02
CA PRO A 267 2.29 4.37 4.59
C PRO A 267 1.96 3.02 3.94
N LEU A 268 0.77 2.49 4.19
CA LEU A 268 0.26 1.27 3.58
C LEU A 268 -0.73 1.66 2.49
N VAL A 269 -0.61 1.04 1.32
CA VAL A 269 -1.36 1.39 0.11
C VAL A 269 -1.78 0.12 -0.63
N LEU A 270 -2.71 0.26 -1.58
CA LEU A 270 -3.01 -0.83 -2.51
C LEU A 270 -1.83 -1.00 -3.47
N HIS A 271 -1.60 -2.24 -3.93
CA HIS A 271 -0.54 -2.51 -4.90
C HIS A 271 -0.74 -1.71 -6.20
N GLU A 272 -1.98 -1.64 -6.68
CA GLU A 272 -2.34 -0.89 -7.89
C GLU A 272 -1.98 0.60 -7.79
N ASP A 273 -2.15 1.25 -6.64
CA ASP A 273 -1.82 2.67 -6.48
C ASP A 273 -0.31 2.93 -6.44
N ASN A 274 0.44 1.93 -5.99
CA ASN A 274 1.89 2.03 -5.84
C ASN A 274 2.61 1.69 -7.15
N PHE A 275 1.97 0.90 -8.02
CA PHE A 275 2.55 0.41 -9.27
C PHE A 275 1.67 0.65 -10.51
N GLU A 276 0.55 -0.08 -10.64
CA GLU A 276 -0.26 -0.14 -11.86
C GLU A 276 -0.76 1.23 -12.33
N LYS A 277 -1.44 1.98 -11.45
CA LYS A 277 -1.97 3.32 -11.74
C LYS A 277 -0.87 4.34 -11.99
N LEU A 278 0.34 4.08 -11.51
CA LEU A 278 1.54 4.88 -11.78
C LEU A 278 2.31 4.41 -13.03
N ARG A 279 1.80 3.39 -13.74
CA ARG A 279 2.41 2.77 -14.92
C ARG A 279 3.79 2.16 -14.63
N ARG A 280 4.03 1.78 -13.38
CA ARG A 280 5.26 1.13 -12.93
C ARG A 280 5.07 -0.37 -12.93
N ILE A 281 6.16 -1.08 -13.16
CA ILE A 281 6.22 -2.53 -13.08
C ILE A 281 6.79 -2.87 -11.71
N ASP A 282 6.08 -3.72 -10.95
CA ASP A 282 6.64 -4.30 -9.73
C ASP A 282 7.68 -5.36 -10.11
N ASP A 283 8.91 -5.17 -9.64
CA ASP A 283 10.02 -6.09 -9.85
C ASP A 283 10.04 -7.24 -8.83
N GLY A 284 9.14 -7.22 -7.85
CA GLY A 284 9.09 -8.17 -6.72
C GLY A 284 10.28 -8.03 -5.76
N GLN A 285 11.10 -7.00 -5.91
CA GLN A 285 12.30 -6.73 -5.12
C GLN A 285 12.31 -5.34 -4.49
N SER A 286 11.33 -4.50 -4.80
CA SER A 286 11.27 -3.12 -4.32
C SER A 286 10.26 -2.93 -3.19
N ALA A 287 9.03 -3.46 -3.32
CA ALA A 287 7.95 -3.29 -2.34
C ALA A 287 7.90 -4.40 -1.28
N LEU A 288 7.54 -4.02 -0.06
CA LEU A 288 7.25 -4.94 1.03
C LEU A 288 5.75 -5.23 1.07
N TRP A 289 5.38 -6.51 0.92
CA TRP A 289 4.02 -7.01 1.09
C TRP A 289 3.71 -7.25 2.57
N ILE A 290 2.55 -6.82 3.03
CA ILE A 290 2.09 -7.03 4.41
C ILE A 290 1.36 -8.37 4.51
N THR A 291 0.58 -8.66 3.49
CA THR A 291 -0.15 -9.91 3.33
C THR A 291 0.52 -10.75 2.26
N ASP A 292 0.58 -12.06 2.47
CA ASP A 292 1.07 -12.97 1.44
C ASP A 292 0.10 -12.93 0.24
N PRO A 293 0.55 -12.48 -0.96
CA PRO A 293 -0.30 -12.39 -2.14
C PRO A 293 -0.75 -13.77 -2.65
N ASP A 294 -0.08 -14.86 -2.24
CA ASP A 294 -0.40 -16.23 -2.66
C ASP A 294 -1.22 -17.00 -1.60
N ASP A 295 -1.55 -16.39 -0.46
CA ASP A 295 -2.35 -17.03 0.59
C ASP A 295 -3.85 -16.87 0.34
N ALA A 296 -4.52 -18.00 0.07
CA ALA A 296 -5.97 -18.08 -0.17
C ALA A 296 -6.82 -17.58 1.01
N ILE A 297 -6.26 -17.48 2.23
CA ILE A 297 -6.95 -16.87 3.38
C ILE A 297 -6.97 -15.34 3.26
N THR A 298 -5.89 -14.75 2.72
CA THR A 298 -5.82 -13.32 2.43
C THR A 298 -6.86 -12.93 1.39
N ASP A 299 -7.04 -13.72 0.32
CA ASP A 299 -8.07 -13.46 -0.70
C ASP A 299 -9.48 -13.41 -0.10
N ALA A 300 -9.78 -14.26 0.88
CA ALA A 300 -11.08 -14.28 1.56
C ALA A 300 -11.31 -13.07 2.48
N ILE A 301 -10.26 -12.51 3.08
CA ILE A 301 -10.32 -11.30 3.93
C ILE A 301 -10.27 -10.02 3.08
N ALA A 302 -9.52 -10.04 1.98
CA ALA A 302 -9.40 -8.94 1.02
C ALA A 302 -10.71 -8.68 0.25
N MET A 303 -11.52 -9.73 0.04
CA MET A 303 -12.82 -9.61 -0.64
C MET A 303 -13.91 -8.93 0.17
N GLU A 304 -13.76 -8.77 1.49
CA GLU A 304 -14.80 -8.14 2.33
C GLU A 304 -14.64 -6.62 2.45
N ASP A 305 -13.48 -6.05 2.11
CA ASP A 305 -13.23 -4.61 2.21
C ASP A 305 -12.27 -4.14 1.11
N GLU A 306 -12.77 -3.39 0.11
CA GLU A 306 -12.01 -2.83 -1.02
C GLU A 306 -10.87 -1.87 -0.59
N HIS A 307 -10.69 -1.65 0.71
CA HIS A 307 -9.68 -0.77 1.31
C HIS A 307 -8.48 -1.50 1.95
N GLN A 308 -8.35 -2.81 1.76
CA GLN A 308 -7.28 -3.60 2.37
C GLN A 308 -5.92 -3.20 1.80
N GLN A 309 -5.16 -2.42 2.56
CA GLN A 309 -3.81 -1.97 2.20
C GLN A 309 -2.86 -3.18 2.13
N GLN A 310 -2.31 -3.47 0.96
CA GLN A 310 -1.56 -4.70 0.67
C GLN A 310 -0.04 -4.54 0.83
N VAL A 311 0.47 -3.36 0.49
CA VAL A 311 1.92 -3.10 0.42
C VAL A 311 2.30 -1.84 1.16
N CYS A 312 3.53 -1.82 1.66
CA CYS A 312 4.15 -0.57 2.09
C CYS A 312 4.52 0.26 0.85
N ARG A 313 4.20 1.56 0.88
CA ARG A 313 4.48 2.48 -0.22
C ARG A 313 5.98 2.56 -0.54
N THR A 314 6.31 2.48 -1.82
CA THR A 314 7.68 2.67 -2.34
C THR A 314 7.90 4.09 -2.90
N SER A 315 6.81 4.84 -3.06
CA SER A 315 6.76 6.24 -3.49
C SER A 315 5.56 6.90 -2.83
N MET A 316 5.63 8.21 -2.60
CA MET A 316 4.52 8.96 -2.01
C MET A 316 3.59 9.58 -3.06
N LEU A 317 3.95 9.50 -4.35
CA LEU A 317 3.19 10.11 -5.45
C LEU A 317 1.74 9.58 -5.50
N GLY A 318 1.54 8.25 -5.53
CA GLY A 318 0.21 7.67 -5.61
C GLY A 318 -0.71 8.10 -4.47
N SER A 319 -0.18 8.10 -3.24
CA SER A 319 -0.92 8.54 -2.06
C SER A 319 -1.31 10.02 -2.11
N VAL A 320 -0.42 10.90 -2.59
CA VAL A 320 -0.71 12.33 -2.73
C VAL A 320 -1.67 12.60 -3.89
N LEU A 321 -1.62 11.81 -4.97
CA LEU A 321 -2.62 11.89 -6.04
C LEU A 321 -4.01 11.49 -5.56
N LYS A 322 -4.15 10.48 -4.70
CA LYS A 322 -5.43 10.17 -4.05
C LYS A 322 -5.96 11.32 -3.20
N MET A 323 -5.09 11.97 -2.44
CA MET A 323 -5.47 13.15 -1.66
C MET A 323 -5.89 14.31 -2.57
N LEU A 324 -5.20 14.49 -3.69
CA LEU A 324 -5.57 15.48 -4.69
C LEU A 324 -6.94 15.17 -5.29
N ALA A 325 -7.19 13.92 -5.68
CA ALA A 325 -8.47 13.43 -6.23
C ALA A 325 -9.64 13.71 -5.28
N ALA A 326 -9.47 13.42 -3.99
CA ALA A 326 -10.48 13.71 -2.97
C ALA A 326 -10.78 15.22 -2.82
N ASN A 327 -9.88 16.09 -3.28
CA ASN A 327 -9.95 17.55 -3.10
C ASN A 327 -10.01 18.32 -4.42
N VAL A 328 -10.32 17.69 -5.57
CA VAL A 328 -10.38 18.35 -6.89
C VAL A 328 -11.40 19.48 -6.98
N HIS A 329 -12.36 19.52 -6.06
CA HIS A 329 -13.35 20.59 -5.93
C HIS A 329 -12.81 21.86 -5.26
N SER A 330 -11.60 21.81 -4.71
CA SER A 330 -10.93 22.95 -4.10
C SER A 330 -10.50 23.99 -5.15
N VAL A 331 -10.30 25.22 -4.69
CA VAL A 331 -9.86 26.32 -5.57
C VAL A 331 -8.45 26.05 -6.09
N LEU A 332 -8.29 26.10 -7.41
CA LEU A 332 -6.99 26.01 -8.06
C LEU A 332 -6.17 27.30 -7.84
N PRO A 333 -4.83 27.22 -7.78
CA PRO A 333 -4.01 26.00 -7.82
C PRO A 333 -3.99 25.26 -6.47
N ILE A 334 -4.08 23.94 -6.53
CA ILE A 334 -3.93 23.07 -5.36
C ILE A 334 -2.45 22.68 -5.24
N LYS A 335 -1.84 22.98 -4.10
CA LYS A 335 -0.42 22.73 -3.82
C LYS A 335 -0.31 21.85 -2.59
N LEU A 336 0.06 20.59 -2.78
CA LEU A 336 0.18 19.61 -1.70
C LEU A 336 1.62 19.17 -1.55
N PHE A 337 2.06 18.90 -0.34
CA PHE A 337 3.36 18.27 -0.11
C PHE A 337 3.30 17.33 1.09
N GLU A 338 4.23 16.38 1.14
CA GLU A 338 4.42 15.51 2.30
C GLU A 338 5.92 15.25 2.49
N VAL A 339 6.38 15.31 3.73
CA VAL A 339 7.71 14.81 4.13
C VAL A 339 7.50 13.57 4.98
N GLY A 340 7.88 12.41 4.46
CA GLY A 340 7.54 11.13 5.06
C GLY A 340 8.51 10.02 4.68
N ASN A 341 8.21 8.82 5.16
CA ASN A 341 9.01 7.63 4.88
C ASN A 341 8.37 6.79 3.78
N ILE A 342 9.21 6.18 2.97
CA ILE A 342 8.87 5.02 2.14
C ILE A 342 9.58 3.78 2.69
N VAL A 343 9.15 2.61 2.28
CA VAL A 343 9.81 1.34 2.61
C VAL A 343 10.33 0.72 1.33
N LEU A 344 11.60 0.34 1.34
CA LEU A 344 12.24 -0.38 0.24
C LEU A 344 12.84 -1.67 0.80
N LEU A 345 12.69 -2.77 0.08
CA LEU A 345 13.40 -4.00 0.42
C LEU A 345 14.92 -3.78 0.28
N ASP A 346 15.66 -4.28 1.26
CA ASP A 346 17.11 -4.19 1.33
C ASP A 346 17.68 -5.43 2.03
N PRO A 347 18.08 -6.46 1.26
CA PRO A 347 18.65 -7.69 1.80
C PRO A 347 19.94 -7.49 2.62
N SER A 348 20.58 -6.31 2.52
CA SER A 348 21.78 -6.00 3.32
C SER A 348 21.45 -5.64 4.77
N ARG A 349 20.18 -5.34 5.07
CA ARG A 349 19.71 -4.98 6.42
C ARG A 349 19.20 -6.21 7.18
N PRO A 350 19.33 -6.26 8.51
CA PRO A 350 18.86 -7.40 9.31
C PRO A 350 17.38 -7.73 9.15
N LEU A 351 16.54 -6.71 8.90
CA LEU A 351 15.10 -6.87 8.68
C LEU A 351 14.74 -7.13 7.21
N GLY A 352 15.70 -7.12 6.29
CA GLY A 352 15.44 -7.25 4.85
C GLY A 352 14.75 -6.04 4.20
N ALA A 353 14.54 -4.96 4.94
CA ALA A 353 13.95 -3.72 4.47
C ALA A 353 14.63 -2.50 5.11
N ARG A 354 14.49 -1.33 4.48
CA ARG A 354 14.92 -0.04 5.01
C ARG A 354 13.83 1.01 4.83
N TYR A 355 13.78 1.93 5.79
CA TYR A 355 13.09 3.21 5.58
C TYR A 355 13.98 4.15 4.78
N GLU A 356 13.34 4.96 3.95
CA GLU A 356 14.00 6.06 3.27
C GLU A 356 13.12 7.30 3.36
N TRP A 357 13.71 8.42 3.75
CA TRP A 357 12.98 9.68 3.89
C TRP A 357 12.86 10.40 2.56
N ARG A 358 11.63 10.73 2.23
CA ARG A 358 11.25 11.38 0.99
C ARG A 358 10.52 12.69 1.27
N LEU A 359 10.68 13.64 0.35
CA LEU A 359 9.82 14.80 0.18
C LEU A 359 9.09 14.62 -1.14
N VAL A 360 7.76 14.67 -1.14
CA VAL A 360 6.95 14.77 -2.34
C VAL A 360 6.21 16.11 -2.34
N ALA A 361 6.08 16.74 -3.50
CA ALA A 361 5.24 17.92 -3.67
C ALA A 361 4.53 17.86 -5.01
N VAL A 362 3.23 18.15 -5.02
CA VAL A 362 2.37 18.16 -6.19
C VAL A 362 1.75 19.54 -6.34
N TYR A 363 1.85 20.10 -7.55
CA TYR A 363 1.18 21.32 -7.97
C TYR A 363 0.15 20.96 -9.03
N CYS A 364 -1.12 21.27 -8.78
CA CYS A 364 -2.24 20.97 -9.68
C CYS A 364 -3.00 22.25 -10.03
N ASP A 365 -3.17 22.50 -11.32
CA ASP A 365 -3.81 23.70 -11.85
C ASP A 365 -4.35 23.44 -13.26
N SER A 366 -5.11 24.39 -13.79
CA SER A 366 -5.58 24.47 -15.17
C SER A 366 -4.47 24.32 -16.24
N ALA A 367 -3.23 24.60 -15.89
CA ALA A 367 -2.05 24.44 -16.73
C ALA A 367 -0.90 23.79 -15.95
N SER A 368 0.11 23.28 -16.69
CA SER A 368 1.27 22.65 -16.07
C SER A 368 2.00 23.56 -15.09
N GLY A 369 2.19 23.06 -13.87
CA GLY A 369 2.94 23.69 -12.79
C GLY A 369 4.45 23.44 -12.80
N MET A 370 5.04 23.00 -13.92
CA MET A 370 6.45 22.56 -13.96
C MET A 370 7.41 23.64 -13.45
N ASN A 371 7.17 24.91 -13.79
CA ASN A 371 7.98 26.03 -13.29
C ASN A 371 7.82 26.25 -11.79
N ALA A 372 6.61 26.04 -11.24
CA ALA A 372 6.36 26.18 -9.81
C ALA A 372 7.07 25.07 -9.01
N ILE A 373 7.07 23.85 -9.56
CA ILE A 373 7.81 22.72 -9.01
C ILE A 373 9.32 22.94 -9.09
N GLN A 374 9.84 23.45 -10.21
CA GLN A 374 11.26 23.77 -10.34
C GLN A 374 11.67 24.87 -9.34
N ALA A 375 10.85 25.91 -9.16
CA ALA A 375 11.10 26.94 -8.16
C ALA A 375 11.09 26.39 -6.72
N LEU A 376 10.21 25.43 -6.42
CA LEU A 376 10.21 24.72 -5.14
C LEU A 376 11.49 23.90 -4.96
N LEU A 377 11.93 23.17 -5.99
CA LEU A 377 13.19 22.43 -5.99
C LEU A 377 14.37 23.36 -5.68
N ASP A 378 14.49 24.47 -6.40
CA ASP A 378 15.57 25.45 -6.21
C ASP A 378 15.58 26.02 -4.78
N ARG A 379 14.39 26.28 -4.23
CA ARG A 379 14.23 26.72 -2.84
C ARG A 379 14.69 25.65 -1.86
N VAL A 380 14.22 24.41 -2.00
CA VAL A 380 14.59 23.28 -1.14
C VAL A 380 16.10 23.05 -1.20
N MET A 381 16.71 23.04 -2.39
CA MET A 381 18.16 22.91 -2.55
C MET A 381 18.93 24.05 -1.87
N GLY A 382 18.44 25.29 -1.98
CA GLY A 382 19.01 26.45 -1.29
C GLY A 382 19.01 26.30 0.23
N LEU A 383 17.92 25.79 0.82
CA LEU A 383 17.85 25.50 2.27
C LEU A 383 18.82 24.39 2.68
N LEU A 384 18.99 23.39 1.82
CA LEU A 384 19.94 22.29 2.01
C LEU A 384 21.40 22.72 1.79
N GLY A 385 21.63 23.99 1.42
CA GLY A 385 22.96 24.53 1.15
C GLY A 385 23.60 23.98 -0.13
N VAL A 386 22.77 23.52 -1.07
CA VAL A 386 23.20 22.95 -2.36
C VAL A 386 22.92 23.95 -3.47
N VAL A 387 23.92 24.22 -4.30
CA VAL A 387 23.85 25.26 -5.32
C VAL A 387 23.67 24.64 -6.71
N TYR A 388 22.89 25.29 -7.57
CA TYR A 388 22.72 24.82 -8.94
C TYR A 388 24.03 24.93 -9.74
N ALA A 389 24.39 23.88 -10.48
CA ALA A 389 25.49 23.87 -11.42
C ALA A 389 24.97 23.55 -12.83
N ALA A 390 25.11 24.50 -13.75
CA ALA A 390 24.97 24.19 -15.18
C ALA A 390 26.11 23.24 -15.59
N GLU A 391 25.82 22.25 -16.45
CA GLU A 391 26.73 21.15 -16.84
C GLU A 391 28.15 21.60 -17.27
N GLU A 392 28.34 22.85 -17.68
CA GLU A 392 29.62 23.42 -18.13
C GLU A 392 30.64 23.74 -17.00
N ALA A 393 30.27 23.66 -15.71
CA ALA A 393 31.17 24.03 -14.61
C ALA A 393 31.94 22.85 -13.97
N ALA A 394 31.79 21.62 -14.45
CA ALA A 394 32.42 20.43 -13.87
C ALA A 394 33.94 20.30 -14.13
N GLY A 395 34.58 21.30 -14.76
CA GLY A 395 35.98 21.26 -15.18
C GLY A 395 36.97 22.10 -14.38
N SER A 396 36.56 22.94 -13.42
CA SER A 396 37.49 23.84 -12.72
C SER A 396 37.76 23.38 -11.28
N SER A 397 38.80 22.58 -11.13
CA SER A 397 39.47 22.34 -9.86
C SER A 397 40.09 23.65 -9.35
N THR A 398 39.53 24.26 -8.31
CA THR A 398 40.33 25.03 -7.33
C THR A 398 39.68 25.05 -5.96
N THR A 399 40.55 24.96 -4.96
CA THR A 399 40.33 24.97 -3.51
C THR A 399 39.40 26.10 -3.02
N ALA A 400 38.14 25.78 -2.76
CA ALA A 400 37.16 26.56 -1.99
C ALA A 400 36.16 25.56 -1.35
N PRO A 401 35.36 25.92 -0.32
CA PRO A 401 34.69 24.92 0.53
C PRO A 401 33.81 23.99 -0.30
N LEU A 402 33.65 22.72 0.12
CA LEU A 402 32.74 21.73 -0.46
C LEU A 402 31.29 22.24 -0.46
N ILE A 403 30.96 23.16 -1.36
CA ILE A 403 29.59 23.53 -1.67
C ILE A 403 29.09 22.41 -2.56
N LYS A 404 28.14 21.62 -2.05
CA LYS A 404 27.48 20.59 -2.86
C LYS A 404 26.76 21.28 -4.01
N THR A 405 26.80 20.67 -5.18
CA THR A 405 26.08 21.19 -6.35
C THR A 405 25.05 20.21 -6.86
N TYR A 406 23.92 20.71 -7.35
CA TYR A 406 22.93 19.91 -8.05
C TYR A 406 22.78 20.33 -9.51
N HIS A 407 22.45 19.35 -10.35
CA HIS A 407 22.07 19.58 -11.75
C HIS A 407 20.89 18.68 -12.10
N THR A 408 20.22 19.00 -13.21
CA THR A 408 19.04 18.29 -13.69
C THR A 408 19.31 17.75 -15.08
N ALA A 409 19.08 16.46 -15.30
CA ALA A 409 19.22 15.83 -16.61
C ALA A 409 17.84 15.48 -17.19
N ALA A 410 17.59 15.82 -18.45
CA ALA A 410 16.29 15.59 -19.12
C ALA A 410 16.00 14.11 -19.44
N ALA A 411 17.00 13.23 -19.31
CA ALA A 411 16.84 11.80 -19.51
C ALA A 411 16.34 11.13 -18.23
N SER A 412 15.03 11.26 -17.96
CA SER A 412 14.33 10.46 -16.94
C SER A 412 13.42 9.45 -17.65
N ASP A 413 13.38 8.24 -17.11
CA ASP A 413 12.58 7.10 -17.57
C ASP A 413 11.39 6.79 -16.64
N GLU A 414 11.03 7.75 -15.78
CA GLU A 414 9.92 7.62 -14.83
C GLU A 414 8.58 7.46 -15.60
N PRO A 415 7.93 6.28 -15.55
CA PRO A 415 6.72 6.00 -16.33
C PRO A 415 5.50 6.81 -15.91
N ALA A 416 5.48 7.26 -14.65
CA ALA A 416 4.42 8.07 -14.09
C ALA A 416 4.41 9.51 -14.66
N LEU A 417 5.47 9.93 -15.35
CA LEU A 417 5.65 11.28 -15.89
C LEU A 417 5.61 11.30 -17.42
N ILE A 418 5.26 12.45 -18.00
CA ILE A 418 5.24 12.65 -19.44
C ILE A 418 6.67 12.54 -20.00
N PRO A 419 6.93 11.65 -20.98
CA PRO A 419 8.23 11.56 -21.63
C PRO A 419 8.67 12.91 -22.23
N GLY A 420 9.91 13.31 -21.95
CA GLY A 420 10.46 14.61 -22.41
C GLY A 420 9.98 15.83 -21.62
N GLN A 421 9.10 15.66 -20.62
CA GLN A 421 8.68 16.71 -19.67
C GLN A 421 8.95 16.29 -18.23
N GLN A 422 10.12 15.68 -18.03
CA GLN A 422 10.62 15.18 -16.76
C GLN A 422 12.13 15.36 -16.70
N ALA A 423 12.68 15.44 -15.49
CA ALA A 423 14.11 15.53 -15.27
C ALA A 423 14.52 14.82 -13.99
N VAL A 424 15.68 14.16 -14.06
CA VAL A 424 16.34 13.53 -12.91
C VAL A 424 17.20 14.57 -12.20
N ILE A 425 17.17 14.55 -10.88
CA ILE A 425 17.90 15.47 -10.02
C ILE A 425 19.12 14.74 -9.48
N PHE A 426 20.30 15.30 -9.73
CA PHE A 426 21.57 14.76 -9.25
C PHE A 426 22.25 15.73 -8.29
N VAL A 427 22.76 15.21 -7.17
CA VAL A 427 23.61 15.94 -6.21
C VAL A 427 24.92 15.19 -6.10
N ASP A 428 26.05 15.84 -6.39
CA ASP A 428 27.38 15.22 -6.37
C ASP A 428 27.46 13.87 -7.13
N LYS A 429 26.73 13.76 -8.26
CA LYS A 429 26.55 12.56 -9.12
C LYS A 429 25.66 11.45 -8.57
N VAL A 430 25.05 11.63 -7.40
CA VAL A 430 24.04 10.72 -6.86
C VAL A 430 22.68 11.19 -7.30
N GLN A 431 21.88 10.31 -7.92
CA GLN A 431 20.47 10.60 -8.19
C GLN A 431 19.74 10.73 -6.86
N VAL A 432 19.13 11.89 -6.63
CA VAL A 432 18.40 12.17 -5.39
C VAL A 432 16.90 12.28 -5.62
N GLY A 433 16.43 12.37 -6.86
CA GLY A 433 15.00 12.47 -7.11
C GLY A 433 14.66 12.73 -8.56
N VAL A 434 13.37 12.98 -8.80
CA VAL A 434 12.80 13.27 -10.11
C VAL A 434 11.75 14.37 -9.95
N TYR A 435 11.58 15.17 -11.00
CA TYR A 435 10.42 16.05 -11.11
C TYR A 435 9.92 16.07 -12.55
N GLY A 436 8.65 16.41 -12.73
CA GLY A 436 8.05 16.50 -14.06
C GLY A 436 6.55 16.65 -14.02
N ILE A 437 5.95 16.56 -15.20
CA ILE A 437 4.49 16.60 -15.37
C ILE A 437 3.95 15.18 -15.31
N VAL A 438 2.93 14.95 -14.49
CA VAL A 438 2.30 13.63 -14.33
C VAL A 438 1.61 13.23 -15.64
N HIS A 439 1.77 11.97 -16.03
CA HIS A 439 1.20 11.45 -17.27
C HIS A 439 -0.35 11.52 -17.26
N PRO A 440 -1.02 11.90 -18.35
CA PRO A 440 -2.49 12.01 -18.39
C PRO A 440 -3.22 10.71 -18.03
N GLU A 441 -2.70 9.56 -18.48
CA GLU A 441 -3.26 8.24 -18.09
C GLU A 441 -3.19 8.03 -16.58
N VAL A 442 -2.08 8.40 -15.92
CA VAL A 442 -1.96 8.30 -14.46
C VAL A 442 -2.99 9.21 -13.78
N LEU A 443 -3.11 10.45 -14.24
CA LEU A 443 -4.11 11.38 -13.69
C LEU A 443 -5.54 10.85 -13.86
N ALA A 444 -5.85 10.20 -14.98
CA ALA A 444 -7.14 9.58 -15.22
C ALA A 444 -7.42 8.40 -14.26
N GLU A 445 -6.44 7.52 -14.04
CA GLU A 445 -6.56 6.40 -13.08
C GLU A 445 -6.76 6.86 -11.63
N PHE A 446 -6.22 8.03 -11.27
CA PHE A 446 -6.43 8.66 -9.98
C PHE A 446 -7.62 9.65 -9.97
N GLU A 447 -8.41 9.74 -11.04
CA GLU A 447 -9.57 10.65 -11.13
C GLU A 447 -9.24 12.14 -10.92
N VAL A 448 -8.03 12.56 -11.30
CA VAL A 448 -7.58 13.96 -11.24
C VAL A 448 -7.82 14.63 -12.61
N PRO A 449 -8.76 15.59 -12.72
CA PRO A 449 -9.16 16.14 -14.03
C PRO A 449 -8.21 17.22 -14.56
N TYR A 450 -7.29 17.72 -13.73
CA TYR A 450 -6.40 18.84 -14.06
C TYR A 450 -4.94 18.38 -14.19
N PRO A 451 -4.14 19.03 -15.04
CA PRO A 451 -2.70 18.79 -15.09
C PRO A 451 -2.02 18.95 -13.73
N ALA A 452 -1.17 17.98 -13.37
CA ALA A 452 -0.36 18.04 -12.16
C ALA A 452 1.14 17.93 -12.49
N SER A 453 1.96 18.65 -11.72
CA SER A 453 3.41 18.54 -11.74
C SER A 453 3.89 18.07 -10.37
N VAL A 454 4.88 17.19 -10.34
CA VAL A 454 5.40 16.58 -9.10
C VAL A 454 6.90 16.77 -8.96
N LEU A 455 7.34 16.88 -7.71
CA LEU A 455 8.70 16.70 -7.24
C LEU A 455 8.73 15.55 -6.24
N GLU A 456 9.64 14.58 -6.40
CA GLU A 456 9.91 13.55 -5.38
C GLU A 456 11.43 13.47 -5.13
N LEU A 457 11.85 13.69 -3.89
CA LEU A 457 13.25 13.83 -3.47
C LEU A 457 13.57 12.91 -2.28
N ASN A 458 14.67 12.18 -2.36
CA ASN A 458 15.31 11.48 -1.25
C ASN A 458 16.13 12.47 -0.40
N LEU A 459 15.82 12.57 0.88
CA LEU A 459 16.43 13.51 1.81
C LEU A 459 17.69 12.97 2.50
N GLU A 460 17.92 11.66 2.50
CA GLU A 460 19.07 11.06 3.20
C GLU A 460 20.44 11.56 2.72
N PRO A 461 20.69 11.78 1.40
CA PRO A 461 21.99 12.26 0.92
C PRO A 461 22.41 13.65 1.43
N PHE A 462 21.48 14.42 1.98
CA PHE A 462 21.73 15.78 2.47
C PHE A 462 22.20 15.83 3.92
N ILE A 463 22.17 14.71 4.64
CA ILE A 463 22.56 14.65 6.04
C ILE A 463 24.03 14.28 6.15
N LYS A 464 24.76 15.04 6.96
CA LYS A 464 26.12 14.67 7.38
C LYS A 464 26.02 13.43 8.28
N LYS A 465 26.52 12.30 7.79
CA LYS A 465 26.70 11.08 8.59
C LYS A 465 27.74 11.27 9.68
#